data_AF-A0A7K9EI93-F1
#
_entry.id   AF-A0A7K9EI93-F1
#
_cell.length_a   1.000
_cell.length_b   1.000
_cell.length_c   1.000
_cell.angle_alpha   90.00
_cell.angle_beta   90.00
_cell.angle_gamma   90.00
#
_symmetry.space_group_name_H-M   'P 1'
#
loop_
_entity.id
_entity.type
_entity.pdbx_description
1 polymer ?
#
loop_
_entity_poly.entity_id
_entity_poly.type
_entity_poly.pdbx_seq_one_letter_code
_entity_poly.pdbx_strand_id
1 'polypeptide(L)'
;LKFLCCNKIGKRKLESVRSGGELFTILLEQQDIAKDNVVFLEKMLKSIKREDLVSQLKQFVEEGEVNDPDDQPDMHEKPIEVISNNVGRNWKMLMRKLDLSEVQMDRIVEAYPRDLREQLVQSLREWQRCRGRDAKVTDLIRALRGCEMNLVADKVEQ
;
A
#
# COMPACT_ATOMS: atom_id res chain seq x y z
N LEU A 1 -27.63 3.16 4.82
CA LEU A 1 -26.94 2.03 4.14
C LEU A 1 -27.72 0.73 4.27
N LYS A 2 -28.05 0.27 5.49
CA LYS A 2 -28.81 -0.97 5.74
C LYS A 2 -30.02 -1.18 4.81
N PHE A 3 -30.87 -0.16 4.63
CA PHE A 3 -32.04 -0.21 3.73
C PHE A 3 -31.70 -0.34 2.23
N LEU A 4 -30.55 0.19 1.80
CA LEU A 4 -30.09 0.10 0.41
C LEU A 4 -29.60 -1.31 0.07
N CYS A 5 -29.20 -2.07 1.09
CA CYS A 5 -28.76 -3.46 0.95
C CYS A 5 -29.91 -4.47 1.00
N CYS A 6 -31.17 -4.07 1.25
CA CYS A 6 -32.31 -4.98 1.37
C CYS A 6 -32.59 -5.84 0.13
N ASN A 7 -32.17 -5.39 -1.06
CA ASN A 7 -32.32 -6.14 -2.31
C ASN A 7 -31.25 -7.23 -2.49
N LYS A 8 -30.15 -7.17 -1.73
CA LYS A 8 -29.00 -8.07 -1.84
C LYS A 8 -28.83 -8.95 -0.60
N ILE A 9 -29.05 -8.36 0.58
CA ILE A 9 -28.99 -9.02 1.88
C ILE A 9 -30.41 -9.33 2.34
N GLY A 10 -30.69 -10.61 2.58
CA GLY A 10 -32.00 -11.04 3.08
C GLY A 10 -32.32 -10.44 4.46
N LYS A 11 -33.61 -10.12 4.70
CA LYS A 11 -34.09 -9.43 5.92
C LYS A 11 -33.53 -10.01 7.23
N ARG A 12 -33.44 -11.34 7.36
CA ARG A 12 -32.91 -12.01 8.56
C ARG A 12 -31.44 -11.68 8.85
N LYS A 13 -30.58 -11.69 7.82
CA LYS A 13 -29.16 -11.29 7.94
C LYS A 13 -29.03 -9.79 8.16
N LEU A 14 -29.91 -9.01 7.55
CA LEU A 14 -29.91 -7.58 7.75
C LEU A 14 -30.23 -7.24 9.20
N GLU A 15 -31.26 -7.84 9.81
CA GLU A 15 -31.62 -7.62 11.21
C GLU A 15 -30.49 -7.97 12.18
N SER A 16 -29.68 -8.99 11.90
CA SER A 16 -28.53 -9.35 12.75
C SER A 16 -27.37 -8.35 12.70
N VAL A 17 -27.28 -7.50 11.67
CA VAL A 17 -26.21 -6.49 11.55
C VAL A 17 -26.42 -5.37 12.57
N ARG A 18 -25.44 -5.20 13.47
CA ARG A 18 -25.43 -4.18 14.53
C ARG A 18 -24.52 -3.00 14.22
N SER A 19 -23.51 -3.19 13.36
CA SER A 19 -22.55 -2.16 12.97
C SER A 19 -22.49 -1.95 11.45
N GLY A 20 -22.08 -0.76 11.01
CA GLY A 20 -21.78 -0.49 9.61
C GLY A 20 -20.66 -1.39 9.07
N GLY A 21 -19.66 -1.72 9.89
CA GLY A 21 -18.56 -2.61 9.51
C GLY A 21 -19.04 -4.02 9.15
N GLU A 22 -19.90 -4.60 9.99
CA GLU A 22 -20.51 -5.91 9.74
C GLU A 22 -21.32 -5.94 8.43
N LEU A 23 -21.97 -4.83 8.07
CA LEU A 23 -22.67 -4.72 6.80
C LEU A 23 -21.71 -4.87 5.61
N PHE A 24 -20.56 -4.20 5.67
CA PHE A 24 -19.53 -4.29 4.63
C PHE A 24 -18.85 -5.66 4.60
N THR A 25 -18.63 -6.28 5.77
CA THR A 25 -18.13 -7.67 5.85
C THR A 25 -19.06 -8.64 5.13
N ILE A 26 -20.38 -8.55 5.34
CA ILE A 26 -21.34 -9.41 4.65
C ILE A 26 -21.34 -9.15 3.14
N LEU A 27 -21.24 -7.89 2.71
CA LEU A 27 -21.18 -7.56 1.28
C LEU A 27 -19.90 -8.09 0.61
N LEU A 28 -18.77 -8.09 1.32
CA LEU A 28 -17.52 -8.69 0.87
C LEU A 28 -17.63 -10.22 0.79
N GLU A 29 -18.19 -10.87 1.82
CA GLU A 29 -18.42 -12.32 1.84
C GLU A 29 -19.34 -12.78 0.69
N GLN A 30 -20.33 -11.96 0.32
CA GLN A 30 -21.25 -12.25 -0.79
C GLN A 30 -20.69 -11.84 -2.16
N GLN A 31 -19.47 -11.30 -2.23
CA GLN A 31 -18.85 -10.73 -3.44
C GLN A 31 -19.68 -9.64 -4.13
N ASP A 32 -20.61 -9.01 -3.41
CA ASP A 32 -21.38 -7.88 -3.91
C ASP A 32 -20.53 -6.60 -3.96
N ILE A 33 -19.50 -6.51 -3.12
CA ILE A 33 -18.40 -5.54 -3.22
C ILE A 33 -17.08 -6.31 -3.17
N ALA A 34 -16.14 -5.97 -4.06
CA ALA A 34 -14.80 -6.54 -4.08
C ALA A 34 -13.81 -5.52 -4.66
N LYS A 35 -12.51 -5.80 -4.57
CA LYS A 35 -11.45 -4.93 -5.11
C LYS A 35 -11.62 -4.65 -6.60
N ASP A 36 -12.07 -5.65 -7.33
CA ASP A 36 -12.39 -5.65 -8.75
C ASP A 36 -13.85 -5.27 -9.06
N ASN A 37 -14.73 -5.25 -8.05
CA ASN A 37 -16.15 -4.97 -8.20
C ASN A 37 -16.65 -3.92 -7.18
N VAL A 38 -16.46 -2.65 -7.52
CA VAL A 38 -16.93 -1.52 -6.69
C VAL A 38 -18.25 -0.91 -7.17
N VAL A 39 -18.87 -1.44 -8.22
CA VAL A 39 -20.03 -0.83 -8.89
C VAL A 39 -21.20 -0.67 -7.93
N PHE A 40 -21.43 -1.68 -7.10
CA PHE A 40 -22.49 -1.64 -6.09
C PHE A 40 -22.20 -0.63 -4.99
N LEU A 41 -20.95 -0.57 -4.53
CA LEU A 41 -20.51 0.39 -3.52
C LEU A 41 -20.68 1.83 -4.03
N GLU A 42 -20.27 2.11 -5.27
CA GLU A 42 -20.42 3.43 -5.90
C GLU A 42 -21.90 3.85 -5.98
N LYS A 43 -22.79 2.94 -6.39
CA LYS A 43 -24.23 3.21 -6.45
C LYS A 43 -24.81 3.51 -5.08
N MET A 44 -24.36 2.79 -4.05
CA MET A 44 -24.77 3.01 -2.67
C MET A 44 -24.31 4.39 -2.17
N LEU A 45 -23.06 4.76 -2.41
CA LEU A 45 -22.49 6.05 -2.03
C LEU A 45 -23.15 7.23 -2.78
N LYS A 46 -23.49 7.06 -4.06
CA LYS A 46 -24.29 8.03 -4.83
C LYS A 46 -25.70 8.21 -4.23
N SER A 47 -26.35 7.12 -3.82
CA SER A 47 -27.71 7.20 -3.26
C SER A 47 -27.77 7.93 -1.91
N ILE A 48 -26.68 7.91 -1.13
CA ILE A 48 -26.57 8.69 0.12
C ILE A 48 -26.05 10.11 -0.11
N LYS A 49 -25.85 10.53 -1.37
CA LYS A 49 -25.28 11.84 -1.77
C LYS A 49 -23.91 12.15 -1.16
N ARG A 50 -23.10 11.12 -0.86
CA ARG A 50 -21.70 11.31 -0.44
C ARG A 50 -20.77 11.24 -1.64
N GLU A 51 -20.76 12.34 -2.40
CA GLU A 51 -19.92 12.46 -3.59
C GLU A 51 -18.41 12.50 -3.26
N ASP A 52 -18.07 12.89 -2.02
CA ASP A 52 -16.73 12.81 -1.43
C ASP A 52 -16.21 11.37 -1.46
N LEU A 53 -16.98 10.42 -0.94
CA LEU A 53 -16.61 9.01 -0.90
C LEU A 53 -16.65 8.34 -2.28
N VAL A 54 -17.54 8.80 -3.18
CA VAL A 54 -17.56 8.34 -4.57
C VAL A 54 -16.28 8.74 -5.29
N SER A 55 -15.80 9.96 -5.05
CA SER A 55 -14.56 10.46 -5.67
C SER A 55 -13.34 9.69 -5.15
N GLN A 56 -13.27 9.43 -3.84
CA GLN A 56 -12.23 8.58 -3.25
C GLN A 56 -12.26 7.15 -3.79
N LEU A 57 -13.46 6.57 -3.97
CA LEU A 57 -13.61 5.23 -4.54
C LEU A 57 -13.17 5.17 -6.01
N LYS A 58 -13.44 6.22 -6.79
CA LYS A 58 -12.99 6.31 -8.17
C LYS A 58 -11.48 6.47 -8.26
N GLN A 59 -10.88 7.33 -7.44
CA GLN A 59 -9.43 7.43 -7.32
C GLN A 59 -8.82 6.07 -6.99
N PHE A 60 -9.37 5.35 -6.02
CA PHE A 60 -8.91 4.01 -5.64
C PHE A 60 -8.95 2.98 -6.80
N VAL A 61 -9.95 3.07 -7.69
CA VAL A 61 -10.05 2.16 -8.86
C VAL A 61 -9.15 2.61 -10.01
N GLU A 62 -9.04 3.92 -10.21
CA GLU A 62 -8.22 4.53 -11.28
C GLU A 62 -6.73 4.41 -10.96
N GLU A 63 -6.36 4.45 -9.68
CA GLU A 63 -5.05 4.10 -9.12
C GLU A 63 -4.84 2.58 -9.02
N GLY A 64 -5.47 1.79 -9.90
CA GLY A 64 -5.55 0.33 -9.89
C GLY A 64 -4.24 -0.48 -9.94
N GLU A 65 -3.09 0.11 -9.61
CA GLU A 65 -1.87 -0.61 -9.25
C GLU A 65 -1.43 -0.25 -7.82
N VAL A 66 -1.68 -1.21 -6.93
CA VAL A 66 -1.02 -1.38 -5.63
C VAL A 66 -1.32 -0.29 -4.59
N ASN A 67 -2.43 -0.42 -3.86
CA ASN A 67 -2.45 -0.03 -2.45
C ASN A 67 -3.43 -0.95 -1.69
N ASP A 68 -2.88 -1.86 -0.90
CA ASP A 68 -3.60 -2.55 0.17
C ASP A 68 -3.83 -1.54 1.30
N PRO A 69 -5.06 -1.35 1.82
CA PRO A 69 -5.36 -0.35 2.84
C PRO A 69 -4.81 -0.67 4.25
N ASP A 70 -4.01 -1.73 4.41
CA ASP A 70 -3.19 -1.96 5.61
C ASP A 70 -1.81 -1.28 5.51
N ASP A 71 -1.48 -0.68 4.36
CA ASP A 71 -0.29 0.16 4.18
C ASP A 71 -0.62 1.59 4.66
N GLN A 72 -0.73 1.77 5.99
CA GLN A 72 -0.68 3.11 6.59
C GLN A 72 0.64 3.78 6.19
N PRO A 73 0.62 4.88 5.40
CA PRO A 73 1.82 5.61 5.06
C PRO A 73 2.05 6.63 6.17
N ASP A 74 2.60 6.24 7.32
CA ASP A 74 2.83 7.25 8.37
C ASP A 74 4.07 7.07 9.24
N MET A 75 5.05 6.25 8.83
CA MET A 75 6.36 6.31 9.50
C MET A 75 7.58 6.14 8.59
N HIS A 76 7.42 5.74 7.32
CA HIS A 76 8.58 5.37 6.48
C HIS A 76 8.66 6.02 5.09
N GLU A 77 7.67 6.80 4.64
CA GLU A 77 7.78 7.53 3.36
C GLU A 77 8.94 8.53 3.38
N LYS A 78 9.14 9.26 4.48
CA LYS A 78 10.25 10.23 4.63
C LYS A 78 11.63 9.55 4.50
N PRO A 79 11.94 8.45 5.22
CA PRO A 79 13.15 7.66 4.99
C PRO A 79 13.33 7.25 3.53
N ILE A 80 12.28 6.73 2.87
CA ILE A 80 12.37 6.27 1.48
C ILE A 80 12.71 7.44 0.56
N GLU A 81 12.02 8.58 0.69
CA GLU A 81 12.28 9.74 -0.14
C GLU A 81 13.71 10.28 0.04
N VAL A 82 14.17 10.40 1.29
CA VAL A 82 15.53 10.83 1.61
C VAL A 82 16.56 9.88 1.02
N ILE A 83 16.36 8.56 1.16
CA ILE A 83 17.26 7.56 0.60
C ILE A 83 17.25 7.64 -0.94
N SER A 84 16.08 7.75 -1.55
CA SER A 84 15.91 7.83 -3.01
C SER A 84 16.62 9.03 -3.63
N ASN A 85 16.65 10.16 -2.92
CA ASN A 85 17.29 11.38 -3.39
C ASN A 85 18.82 11.39 -3.20
N ASN A 86 19.36 10.51 -2.35
CA ASN A 86 20.80 10.51 -2.01
C ASN A 86 21.53 9.22 -2.41
N VAL A 87 20.81 8.13 -2.72
CA VAL A 87 21.39 6.85 -3.14
C VAL A 87 21.19 6.65 -4.63
N GLY A 88 22.30 6.68 -5.37
CA GLY A 88 22.32 6.46 -6.82
C GLY A 88 22.59 5.00 -7.19
N ARG A 89 23.64 4.78 -7.99
CA ARG A 89 23.98 3.47 -8.59
C ARG A 89 24.24 2.32 -7.61
N ASN A 90 24.53 2.64 -6.34
CA ASN A 90 24.85 1.65 -5.31
C ASN A 90 23.61 1.11 -4.57
N TRP A 91 22.39 1.40 -5.06
CA TRP A 91 21.16 0.92 -4.45
C TRP A 91 21.10 -0.61 -4.33
N LYS A 92 21.65 -1.36 -5.31
CA LYS A 92 21.70 -2.82 -5.26
C LYS A 92 22.51 -3.33 -4.06
N MET A 93 23.57 -2.62 -3.67
CA MET A 93 24.37 -2.97 -2.50
C MET A 93 23.57 -2.77 -1.21
N LEU A 94 22.78 -1.70 -1.14
CA LEU A 94 21.86 -1.45 -0.04
C LEU A 94 20.78 -2.53 0.07
N MET A 95 20.19 -2.92 -1.06
CA MET A 95 19.16 -3.97 -1.09
C MET A 95 19.71 -5.34 -0.66
N ARG A 96 20.93 -5.68 -1.06
CA ARG A 96 21.62 -6.88 -0.56
C ARG A 96 21.84 -6.85 0.95
N LYS A 97 22.17 -5.68 1.51
CA LYS A 97 22.32 -5.49 2.97
C LYS A 97 20.99 -5.57 3.72
N LEU A 98 19.88 -5.32 3.03
CA LEU A 98 18.52 -5.45 3.56
C LEU A 98 17.93 -6.86 3.33
N ASP A 99 18.76 -7.80 2.87
CA ASP A 99 18.39 -9.20 2.56
C ASP A 99 17.36 -9.34 1.43
N LEU A 100 17.30 -8.38 0.49
CA LEU A 100 16.47 -8.52 -0.70
C LEU A 100 17.13 -9.50 -1.69
N SER A 101 16.33 -10.40 -2.29
CA SER A 101 16.84 -11.40 -3.24
C SER A 101 17.26 -10.77 -4.57
N GLU A 102 18.32 -11.30 -5.21
CA GLU A 102 18.72 -10.91 -6.58
C GLU A 102 17.55 -11.05 -7.56
N VAL A 103 16.72 -12.10 -7.40
CA VAL A 103 15.55 -12.33 -8.27
C VAL A 103 14.52 -11.20 -8.14
N GLN A 104 14.35 -10.65 -6.94
CA GLN A 104 13.45 -9.51 -6.72
C GLN A 104 14.03 -8.23 -7.32
N MET A 105 15.32 -8.00 -7.14
CA MET A 105 16.01 -6.86 -7.74
C MET A 105 15.96 -6.90 -9.26
N ASP A 106 16.18 -8.06 -9.87
CA ASP A 106 16.14 -8.22 -11.33
C ASP A 106 14.74 -7.96 -11.88
N ARG A 107 13.68 -8.47 -11.23
CA ARG A 107 12.29 -8.15 -11.59
C ARG A 107 12.01 -6.64 -11.55
N ILE A 108 12.52 -5.94 -10.55
CA ILE A 108 12.34 -4.49 -10.42
C ILE A 108 13.12 -3.74 -11.51
N VAL A 109 14.33 -4.17 -11.83
CA VAL A 109 15.13 -3.60 -12.94
C VAL A 109 14.43 -3.80 -14.28
N GLU A 110 13.80 -4.97 -14.49
CA GLU A 110 13.02 -5.27 -15.69
C GLU A 110 11.72 -4.46 -15.77
N ALA A 111 11.04 -4.26 -14.63
CA ALA A 111 9.78 -3.51 -14.55
C ALA A 111 9.98 -1.99 -14.72
N TYR A 112 11.09 -1.44 -14.20
CA TYR A 112 11.40 -0.02 -14.24
C TYR A 112 12.74 0.25 -14.96
N PRO A 113 12.84 -0.06 -16.26
CA PRO A 113 14.08 0.11 -16.99
C PRO A 113 14.42 1.60 -17.15
N ARG A 114 15.67 1.97 -16.84
CA ARG A 114 16.26 3.33 -16.95
C ARG A 114 15.90 4.33 -15.85
N ASP A 115 15.08 3.98 -14.87
CA ASP A 115 14.83 4.84 -13.72
C ASP A 115 15.46 4.25 -12.45
N LEU A 116 16.65 4.74 -12.09
CA LEU A 116 17.35 4.28 -10.88
C LEU A 116 16.64 4.71 -9.59
N ARG A 117 15.96 5.86 -9.61
CA ARG A 117 15.24 6.37 -8.45
C ARG A 117 14.03 5.49 -8.20
N GLU A 118 13.26 5.20 -9.25
CA GLU A 118 12.10 4.32 -9.15
C GLU A 118 12.51 2.89 -8.79
N GLN A 119 13.58 2.34 -9.38
CA GLN A 119 14.11 1.04 -8.98
C GLN A 119 14.42 0.96 -7.48
N LEU A 120 15.02 2.01 -6.92
CA LEU A 120 15.35 2.08 -5.49
C LEU A 120 14.09 2.22 -4.62
N VAL A 121 13.14 3.08 -4.99
CA VAL A 121 11.85 3.23 -4.29
C VAL A 121 11.11 1.90 -4.26
N GLN A 122 10.99 1.25 -5.42
CA GLN A 122 10.28 -0.03 -5.57
C GLN A 122 10.98 -1.16 -4.81
N SER A 123 12.31 -1.15 -4.75
CA SER A 123 13.06 -2.13 -3.96
C SER A 123 12.89 -1.93 -2.45
N LEU A 124 12.82 -0.67 -1.99
CA LEU A 124 12.53 -0.37 -0.59
C LEU A 124 11.10 -0.75 -0.21
N ARG A 125 10.12 -0.52 -1.09
CA ARG A 125 8.73 -0.97 -0.91
C ARG A 125 8.63 -2.49 -0.89
N GLU A 126 9.32 -3.17 -1.80
CA GLU A 126 9.36 -4.64 -1.81
C GLU A 126 10.01 -5.18 -0.53
N TRP A 127 11.07 -4.54 -0.04
CA TRP A 127 11.67 -4.87 1.26
C TRP A 127 10.68 -4.70 2.42
N GLN A 128 9.97 -3.57 2.47
CA GLN A 128 8.93 -3.32 3.47
C GLN A 128 7.84 -4.38 3.39
N ARG A 129 7.40 -4.74 2.19
CA ARG A 129 6.40 -5.79 1.98
C ARG A 129 6.88 -7.16 2.46
N CYS A 130 8.14 -7.51 2.19
CA CYS A 130 8.73 -8.77 2.63
C CYS A 130 8.92 -8.86 4.15
N ARG A 131 9.27 -7.75 4.81
CA ARG A 131 9.46 -7.70 6.27
C ARG A 131 8.19 -7.36 7.05
N GLY A 132 7.19 -6.74 6.42
CA GLY A 132 5.96 -6.29 7.05
C GLY A 132 6.21 -5.46 8.30
N ARG A 133 5.70 -5.92 9.45
CA ARG A 133 5.81 -5.25 10.76
C ARG A 133 7.23 -5.23 11.34
N ASP A 134 8.15 -6.03 10.81
CA ASP A 134 9.55 -6.03 11.24
C ASP A 134 10.42 -5.05 10.43
N ALA A 135 9.85 -4.34 9.46
CA ALA A 135 10.54 -3.31 8.71
C ALA A 135 10.74 -2.04 9.56
N LYS A 136 11.89 -1.92 10.22
CA LYS A 136 12.20 -0.76 11.09
C LYS A 136 13.18 0.21 10.40
N VAL A 137 13.03 1.51 10.66
CA VAL A 137 14.00 2.54 10.23
C VAL A 137 15.40 2.23 10.73
N THR A 138 15.53 1.60 11.91
CA THR A 138 16.83 1.17 12.45
C THR A 138 17.56 0.17 11.57
N ASP A 139 16.83 -0.68 10.84
CA ASP A 139 17.44 -1.62 9.90
C ASP A 139 17.88 -0.90 8.60
N LEU A 140 17.10 0.09 8.15
CA LEU A 140 17.52 1.00 7.07
C LEU A 140 18.80 1.76 7.44
N ILE A 141 18.84 2.38 8.62
CA ILE A 141 20.03 3.10 9.12
C ILE A 141 21.23 2.16 9.22
N ARG A 142 21.04 0.94 9.75
CA ARG A 142 22.12 -0.06 9.84
C ARG A 142 22.64 -0.47 8.46
N ALA A 143 21.73 -0.70 7.51
CA ALA A 143 22.11 -1.07 6.15
C ALA A 143 22.83 0.09 5.43
N LEU A 144 22.36 1.33 5.59
CA LEU A 144 23.01 2.54 5.06
C LEU A 144 24.42 2.72 5.62
N ARG A 145 24.59 2.61 6.95
CA ARG A 145 25.92 2.66 7.60
C ARG A 145 26.82 1.52 7.13
N GLY A 146 26.26 0.32 6.95
CA GLY A 146 26.96 -0.84 6.39
C GLY A 146 27.31 -0.72 4.90
N CYS A 147 26.76 0.27 4.19
CA CYS A 147 27.07 0.62 2.81
C CYS A 147 27.96 1.88 2.70
N GLU A 148 28.49 2.38 3.82
CA GLU A 148 29.26 3.64 3.92
C GLU A 148 28.45 4.90 3.55
N MET A 149 27.12 4.80 3.49
CA MET A 149 26.20 5.90 3.19
C MET A 149 25.83 6.70 4.46
N ASN A 150 26.84 7.04 5.26
CA ASN A 150 26.64 7.63 6.60
C ASN A 150 25.88 8.96 6.53
N LEU A 151 26.17 9.81 5.54
CA LEU A 151 25.45 11.08 5.33
C LEU A 151 23.95 10.89 5.07
N VAL A 152 23.55 9.78 4.46
CA VAL A 152 22.14 9.45 4.21
C VAL A 152 21.53 8.86 5.46
N ALA A 153 22.26 8.01 6.18
CA ALA A 153 21.85 7.47 7.47
C ALA A 153 21.53 8.58 8.48
N ASP A 154 22.39 9.61 8.57
CA ASP A 154 22.20 10.74 9.48
C ASP A 154 20.98 11.59 9.09
N LYS A 155 20.70 11.74 7.78
CA LYS A 155 19.49 12.43 7.29
C LYS A 155 18.20 11.64 7.53
N VAL A 156 18.29 10.32 7.59
CA VAL A 156 17.14 9.44 7.90
C VAL A 156 16.89 9.37 9.42
N GLU A 157 17.91 9.63 10.23
CA GLU A 157 17.83 9.67 11.70
C GLU A 157 17.25 11.00 12.24
N GLN A 158 17.29 12.09 11.46
CA GLN A 158 16.72 13.41 11.78
C GLN A 158 15.22 13.51 11.49
#